data_AF-A0A821UR18-F1
#
_entry.id   AF-A0A821UR18-F1
#
_cell.length_a   1.000
_cell.length_b   1.000
_cell.length_c   1.000
_cell.angle_alpha   90.00
_cell.angle_beta   90.00
_cell.angle_gamma   90.00
#
_symmetry.space_group_name_H-M   'P 1'
#
loop_
_entity.id
_entity.type
_entity.pdbx_description
1 polymer ?
#
loop_
_entity_poly.entity_id
_entity_poly.type
_entity_poly.pdbx_seq_one_letter_code
_entity_poly.pdbx_strand_id
1 'polypeptide(L)'
;MHENSIIPDHQFGFRVQHGTIEQTHRVCKFISNSLELKEYCSSAFLDVQQAFDRVWHKGLLCKIKSLLSHTFYGILESYITDRIFQVKEMDCTSGFHDILAGVPQGSVLGPVLYTIFTSDLPRTSEVNIATYADDTAILRVTTRRSHVKAAAKPK
;
A
#
# COMPACT_ATOMS: atom_id res chain seq x y z
N MET A 1 -15.32 -22.91 -3.47
CA MET A 1 -15.40 -21.47 -3.77
C MET A 1 -15.14 -20.69 -2.48
N HIS A 2 -13.86 -20.59 -2.09
CA HIS A 2 -13.45 -19.65 -1.06
C HIS A 2 -12.68 -18.56 -1.80
N GLU A 3 -13.31 -17.41 -2.01
CA GLU A 3 -12.62 -16.18 -2.41
C GLU A 3 -11.67 -15.83 -1.27
N ASN A 4 -10.45 -16.37 -1.31
CA ASN A 4 -9.37 -15.82 -0.52
C ASN A 4 -9.24 -14.37 -0.98
N SER A 5 -9.68 -13.43 -0.15
CA SER A 5 -9.62 -12.01 -0.46
C SER A 5 -8.14 -11.59 -0.44
N ILE A 6 -7.46 -11.81 -1.57
CA ILE A 6 -6.05 -11.46 -1.83
C ILE A 6 -5.82 -9.99 -1.46
N ILE A 7 -6.85 -9.17 -1.68
CA ILE A 7 -6.88 -7.76 -1.38
C ILE A 7 -7.64 -7.56 -0.07
N PRO A 8 -7.03 -6.91 0.92
CA PRO A 8 -7.66 -6.83 2.22
C PRO A 8 -8.73 -5.73 2.29
N ASP A 9 -9.74 -5.93 3.15
CA ASP A 9 -10.93 -5.06 3.24
C ASP A 9 -10.68 -3.65 3.77
N HIS A 10 -9.45 -3.31 4.10
CA HIS A 10 -9.04 -1.96 4.47
C HIS A 10 -8.33 -1.22 3.33
N GLN A 11 -7.90 -1.92 2.29
CA GLN A 11 -7.33 -1.34 1.08
C GLN A 11 -8.46 -0.97 0.14
N PHE A 12 -8.61 0.32 -0.12
CA PHE A 12 -9.65 0.89 -1.00
C PHE A 12 -9.04 1.39 -2.32
N GLY A 13 -7.72 1.59 -2.38
CA GLY A 13 -7.05 1.99 -3.62
C GLY A 13 -7.14 0.91 -4.69
N PHE A 14 -7.31 1.34 -5.94
CA PHE A 14 -7.31 0.49 -7.13
C PHE A 14 -8.33 -0.67 -7.11
N ARG A 15 -9.42 -0.52 -6.35
CA ARG A 15 -10.51 -1.50 -6.29
C ARG A 15 -11.77 -0.95 -6.93
N VAL A 16 -12.48 -1.83 -7.63
CA VAL A 16 -13.81 -1.53 -8.16
C VAL A 16 -14.74 -1.22 -6.98
N GLN A 17 -15.56 -0.18 -7.11
CA GLN A 17 -16.52 0.29 -6.10
C GLN A 17 -15.93 0.79 -4.77
N HIS A 18 -14.62 1.02 -4.69
CA HIS A 18 -13.99 1.64 -3.52
C HIS A 18 -13.25 2.90 -3.95
N GLY A 19 -13.80 4.07 -3.61
CA GLY A 19 -13.22 5.36 -3.90
C GLY A 19 -12.63 6.03 -2.66
N THR A 20 -12.04 7.20 -2.88
CA THR A 20 -11.49 8.04 -1.82
C THR A 20 -12.58 8.50 -0.86
N ILE A 21 -13.80 8.72 -1.36
CA ILE A 21 -14.96 9.19 -0.57
C ILE A 21 -15.35 8.12 0.46
N GLU A 22 -15.45 6.86 0.05
CA GLU A 22 -15.86 5.77 0.92
C GLU A 22 -14.82 5.54 2.04
N GLN A 23 -13.54 5.61 1.71
CA GLN A 23 -12.48 5.45 2.71
C GLN A 23 -12.44 6.63 3.68
N THR A 24 -12.57 7.86 3.17
CA THR A 24 -12.65 9.07 4.01
C THR A 24 -13.85 8.99 4.93
N HIS A 25 -15.02 8.61 4.41
CA HIS A 25 -16.23 8.44 5.19
C HIS A 25 -16.06 7.39 6.31
N ARG A 26 -15.40 6.26 6.01
CA ARG A 26 -15.07 5.23 7.02
C ARG A 26 -14.21 5.79 8.15
N VAL A 27 -13.16 6.54 7.82
CA VAL A 27 -12.26 7.17 8.80
C VAL A 27 -13.01 8.22 9.62
N CYS A 28 -13.76 9.11 8.98
CA CYS A 28 -14.57 10.14 9.65
C CYS A 28 -15.61 9.54 10.59
N LYS A 29 -16.29 8.47 10.17
CA LYS A 29 -17.26 7.75 11.01
C LYS A 29 -16.59 7.13 12.22
N PHE A 30 -15.42 6.53 12.07
CA PHE A 30 -14.66 5.95 13.18
C PHE A 30 -14.28 7.01 14.22
N ILE A 31 -13.80 8.17 13.77
CA ILE A 31 -13.46 9.30 14.65
C ILE A 31 -14.72 9.85 15.34
N SER A 32 -15.80 10.07 14.59
CA SER A 32 -17.05 10.63 15.12
C SER A 32 -17.65 9.73 16.20
N ASN A 33 -17.71 8.42 15.96
CA ASN A 33 -18.20 7.46 16.95
C ASN A 33 -17.38 7.49 18.25
N SER A 34 -16.05 7.60 18.14
CA SER A 34 -15.19 7.68 19.34
C SER A 34 -15.43 8.95 20.15
N LEU A 35 -15.74 10.07 19.47
CA LEU A 35 -16.05 11.34 20.11
C LEU A 35 -17.41 11.28 20.83
N GLU A 36 -18.42 10.67 20.22
CA GLU A 36 -19.74 10.43 20.83
C GLU A 36 -19.63 9.60 22.11
N LEU A 37 -18.74 8.60 22.13
CA LEU A 37 -18.45 7.75 23.29
C LEU A 37 -17.53 8.40 24.33
N LYS A 38 -17.11 9.67 24.12
CA LYS A 38 -16.16 10.40 24.97
C LYS A 38 -14.80 9.71 25.12
N GLU A 39 -14.38 8.99 24.08
CA GLU A 39 -13.09 8.33 24.01
C GLU A 39 -12.07 9.20 23.24
N TYR A 40 -10.79 8.86 23.35
CA TYR A 40 -9.71 9.53 22.62
C TYR A 40 -9.33 8.69 21.39
N CYS A 41 -9.46 9.28 20.20
CA CYS A 41 -8.92 8.70 18.98
C CYS A 41 -7.52 9.25 18.69
N SER A 42 -6.55 8.37 18.57
CA SER A 42 -5.21 8.68 18.08
C SER A 42 -5.04 8.14 16.67
N SER A 43 -4.47 8.93 15.78
CA SER A 43 -4.19 8.52 14.41
C SER A 43 -2.73 8.73 14.04
N ALA A 44 -2.20 7.84 13.21
CA ALA A 44 -0.93 7.97 12.53
C ALA A 44 -1.17 7.87 11.02
N PHE A 45 -0.70 8.86 10.28
CA PHE A 45 -0.77 8.90 8.82
C PHE A 45 0.63 8.67 8.27
N LEU A 46 0.77 7.66 7.43
CA LEU A 46 2.01 7.22 6.82
C LEU A 46 1.93 7.44 5.31
N ASP A 47 2.96 8.10 4.80
CA ASP A 47 3.18 8.38 3.37
C ASP A 47 4.49 7.69 2.96
N VAL A 48 4.42 6.78 1.99
CA VAL A 48 5.58 5.99 1.55
C VAL A 48 6.23 6.70 0.36
N GLN A 49 7.38 7.34 0.62
CA GLN A 49 8.13 7.98 -0.45
C GLN A 49 8.48 7.00 -1.58
N GLN A 50 8.10 7.33 -2.82
CA GLN A 50 8.36 6.54 -4.02
C GLN A 50 7.86 5.10 -3.89
N ALA A 51 6.64 4.91 -3.38
CA ALA A 51 6.07 3.62 -3.04
C ALA A 51 6.18 2.57 -4.18
N PHE A 52 5.83 2.98 -5.40
CA PHE A 52 5.89 2.10 -6.58
C PHE A 52 7.32 1.76 -7.00
N ASP A 53 8.29 2.65 -6.78
CA ASP A 53 9.69 2.44 -7.17
C ASP A 53 10.47 1.62 -6.14
N ARG A 54 9.94 1.51 -4.91
CA ARG A 54 10.58 0.81 -3.79
C ARG A 54 10.08 -0.61 -3.54
N VAL A 55 9.21 -1.12 -4.41
CA VAL A 55 8.68 -2.49 -4.28
C VAL A 55 9.81 -3.51 -4.41
N TRP A 56 10.03 -4.29 -3.35
CA TRP A 56 11.09 -5.30 -3.35
C TRP A 56 10.68 -6.52 -4.18
N HIS A 57 11.38 -6.74 -5.31
CA HIS A 57 11.03 -7.80 -6.28
C HIS A 57 10.99 -9.19 -5.66
N LYS A 58 12.02 -9.59 -4.89
CA LYS A 58 12.06 -10.93 -4.28
C LYS A 58 10.88 -11.15 -3.32
N GLY A 59 10.56 -10.16 -2.48
CA GLY A 59 9.42 -10.22 -1.58
C GLY A 59 8.08 -10.30 -2.32
N LEU A 60 7.91 -9.53 -3.39
CA LEU A 60 6.74 -9.59 -4.25
C LEU A 60 6.60 -10.95 -4.94
N LEU A 61 7.68 -11.51 -5.48
CA LEU A 61 7.68 -12.82 -6.12
C LEU A 61 7.35 -13.95 -5.14
N CYS A 62 7.88 -13.89 -3.92
CA CYS A 62 7.50 -14.83 -2.86
C CYS A 62 5.99 -14.83 -2.60
N LYS A 63 5.35 -13.65 -2.58
CA LYS A 63 3.89 -13.51 -2.42
C LYS A 63 3.12 -14.02 -3.64
N ILE A 64 3.56 -13.67 -4.84
CA ILE A 64 2.93 -14.14 -6.09
C ILE A 64 2.96 -15.66 -6.15
N LYS A 65 4.08 -16.27 -5.77
CA LYS A 65 4.26 -17.74 -5.76
C LYS A 65 3.31 -18.45 -4.80
N SER A 66 2.93 -17.82 -3.69
CA SER A 66 1.97 -18.42 -2.74
C SER A 66 0.51 -18.16 -3.11
N LEU A 67 0.23 -17.11 -3.89
CA LEU A 67 -1.13 -16.67 -4.22
C LEU A 67 -1.62 -17.12 -5.60
N LEU A 68 -0.73 -17.22 -6.59
CA LEU A 68 -1.07 -17.45 -8.00
C LEU A 68 -0.47 -18.75 -8.53
N SER A 69 -0.99 -19.23 -9.66
CA SER A 69 -0.47 -20.42 -10.33
C SER A 69 0.91 -20.20 -10.94
N HIS A 70 1.64 -21.30 -11.19
CA HIS A 70 3.00 -21.26 -11.72
C HIS A 70 3.11 -20.52 -13.07
N THR A 71 2.09 -20.62 -13.93
CA THR A 71 2.04 -19.91 -15.21
C THR A 71 2.04 -18.39 -15.03
N PHE A 72 1.23 -17.88 -14.11
CA PHE A 72 1.20 -16.44 -13.82
C PHE A 72 2.47 -15.97 -13.11
N TYR A 73 3.08 -16.81 -12.26
CA TYR A 73 4.36 -16.51 -11.63
C TYR A 73 5.43 -16.21 -12.68
N GLY A 74 5.63 -17.07 -13.69
CA GLY A 74 6.67 -16.85 -14.71
C GLY A 74 6.44 -15.58 -15.54
N ILE A 75 5.18 -15.28 -15.88
CA ILE A 75 4.83 -14.05 -16.60
C ILE A 75 5.14 -12.82 -15.73
N LEU A 76 4.76 -12.83 -14.46
CA LEU A 76 4.98 -11.69 -13.57
C LEU A 76 6.45 -11.54 -13.16
N GLU A 77 7.20 -12.63 -13.04
CA GLU A 77 8.65 -12.63 -12.82
C GLU A 77 9.36 -11.93 -13.97
N SER A 78 9.18 -12.44 -15.20
CA SER A 78 9.74 -11.81 -16.41
C SER A 78 9.28 -10.36 -16.62
N TYR A 79 8.10 -9.99 -16.11
CA TYR A 79 7.59 -8.61 -16.20
C TYR A 79 8.32 -7.62 -15.30
N ILE A 80 8.89 -8.06 -14.18
CA ILE A 80 9.51 -7.16 -13.18
C ILE A 80 11.03 -7.29 -13.07
N THR A 81 11.62 -8.44 -13.44
CA THR A 81 13.05 -8.71 -13.35
C THR A 81 13.84 -8.25 -14.59
N ASP A 82 15.15 -8.07 -14.43
CA ASP A 82 16.11 -7.76 -15.51
C ASP A 82 15.73 -6.55 -16.39
N ARG A 83 15.01 -5.60 -15.80
CA ARG A 83 14.63 -4.37 -16.47
C ARG A 83 15.77 -3.36 -16.40
N ILE A 84 16.01 -2.69 -17.51
CA ILE A 84 16.96 -1.58 -17.61
C ILE A 84 16.23 -0.32 -18.03
N PHE A 85 16.77 0.83 -17.63
CA PHE A 85 16.31 2.14 -18.08
C PHE A 85 17.47 3.00 -18.55
N GLN A 86 17.13 4.04 -19.29
CA GLN A 86 18.04 5.05 -19.80
C GLN A 86 17.31 6.39 -19.78
N VAL A 87 18.03 7.45 -19.42
CA VAL A 87 17.49 8.82 -19.38
C VAL A 87 18.00 9.57 -20.59
N LYS A 88 17.08 10.23 -21.32
CA LYS A 88 17.42 11.11 -22.44
C LYS A 88 17.02 12.54 -22.08
N GLU A 89 17.97 13.45 -22.17
CA GLU A 89 17.76 14.88 -22.00
C GLU A 89 18.32 15.61 -23.23
N MET A 90 17.44 16.21 -24.03
CA MET A 90 17.76 16.80 -25.33
C MET A 90 18.52 15.79 -26.23
N ASP A 91 19.77 16.11 -26.58
CA ASP A 91 20.65 15.28 -27.41
C ASP A 91 21.58 14.38 -26.58
N CYS A 92 21.53 14.47 -25.26
CA CYS A 92 22.32 13.64 -24.36
C CYS A 92 21.51 12.43 -23.89
N THR A 93 22.17 11.26 -23.86
CA THR A 93 21.57 10.02 -23.38
C THR A 93 22.48 9.40 -22.33
N SER A 94 21.93 8.98 -21.19
CA SER A 94 22.68 8.28 -20.13
C SER A 94 23.14 6.89 -20.58
N GLY A 95 23.93 6.22 -19.76
CA GLY A 95 24.10 4.77 -19.90
C GLY A 95 22.81 4.00 -19.59
N PHE A 96 22.80 2.70 -19.89
CA PHE A 96 21.79 1.79 -19.36
C PHE A 96 22.04 1.56 -17.87
N HIS A 97 20.97 1.54 -17.09
CA HIS A 97 20.98 1.31 -15.65
C HIS A 97 19.94 0.25 -15.28
N ASP A 98 20.31 -0.64 -14.35
CA ASP A 98 19.41 -1.71 -13.90
C ASP A 98 18.34 -1.19 -12.94
N ILE A 99 17.14 -1.76 -13.04
CA ILE A 99 16.03 -1.52 -12.12
C ILE A 99 15.99 -2.67 -11.10
N LEU A 100 16.53 -2.42 -9.91
CA LEU A 100 16.64 -3.42 -8.84
C LEU A 100 15.41 -3.51 -7.93
N ALA A 101 14.52 -2.53 -8.00
CA ALA A 101 13.29 -2.45 -7.23
C ALA A 101 12.21 -1.69 -8.00
N GLY A 102 10.97 -1.88 -7.57
CA GLY A 102 9.82 -1.16 -8.06
C GLY A 102 9.06 -1.87 -9.16
N VAL A 103 7.82 -1.44 -9.36
CA VAL A 103 6.94 -1.88 -10.43
C VAL A 103 6.87 -0.80 -11.51
N PRO A 104 6.66 -1.14 -12.79
CA PRO A 104 6.56 -0.14 -13.84
C PRO A 104 5.41 0.84 -13.59
N GLN A 105 5.73 2.12 -13.38
CA GLN A 105 4.75 3.19 -13.27
C GLN A 105 4.05 3.42 -14.63
N GLY A 106 2.77 3.79 -14.60
CA GLY A 106 1.95 3.94 -15.81
C GLY A 106 1.48 2.62 -16.43
N SER A 107 1.84 1.48 -15.84
CA SER A 107 1.29 0.19 -16.25
C SER A 107 -0.04 -0.12 -15.57
N VAL A 108 -0.88 -0.92 -16.25
CA VAL A 108 -2.13 -1.43 -15.67
C VAL A 108 -1.86 -2.39 -14.51
N LEU A 109 -0.74 -3.14 -14.55
CA LEU A 109 -0.39 -4.14 -13.53
C LEU A 109 0.30 -3.55 -12.31
N GLY A 110 0.97 -2.39 -12.42
CA GLY A 110 1.70 -1.76 -11.32
C GLY A 110 0.86 -1.60 -10.05
N PRO A 111 -0.35 -1.01 -10.13
CA PRO A 111 -1.26 -0.90 -8.99
C PRO A 111 -1.68 -2.24 -8.37
N VAL A 112 -1.91 -3.26 -9.20
CA VAL A 112 -2.29 -4.61 -8.75
C VAL A 112 -1.13 -5.26 -8.00
N LEU A 113 0.09 -5.17 -8.55
CA LEU A 113 1.30 -5.70 -7.92
C LEU A 113 1.62 -5.00 -6.61
N TYR A 114 1.42 -3.69 -6.54
CA TYR A 114 1.56 -2.92 -5.30
C TYR A 114 0.53 -3.38 -4.25
N THR A 115 -0.71 -3.60 -4.66
CA THR A 115 -1.77 -4.10 -3.76
C THR A 115 -1.43 -5.48 -3.19
N ILE A 116 -0.91 -6.40 -4.02
CA ILE A 116 -0.42 -7.71 -3.58
C ILE A 116 0.75 -7.54 -2.62
N PHE A 117 1.69 -6.64 -2.91
CA PHE A 117 2.84 -6.36 -2.05
C PHE A 117 2.42 -5.91 -0.65
N THR A 118 1.44 -5.03 -0.52
CA THR A 118 0.95 -4.50 0.76
C THR A 118 -0.17 -5.32 1.42
N SER A 119 -0.56 -6.46 0.85
CA SER A 119 -1.73 -7.23 1.31
C SER A 119 -1.62 -7.76 2.75
N ASP A 120 -0.40 -7.98 3.23
CA ASP A 120 -0.05 -8.54 4.53
C ASP A 120 0.43 -7.49 5.54
N LEU A 121 0.09 -6.20 5.33
CA LEU A 121 0.38 -5.15 6.30
C LEU A 121 -0.06 -5.63 7.71
N PRO A 122 0.83 -5.53 8.74
CA PRO A 122 0.55 -6.07 10.06
C PRO A 122 -0.75 -5.53 10.64
N ARG A 123 -1.59 -6.41 11.17
CA ARG A 123 -2.85 -6.04 11.80
C ARG A 123 -2.85 -6.43 13.26
N THR A 124 -3.32 -5.52 14.10
CA THR A 124 -3.67 -5.81 15.49
C THR A 124 -5.16 -5.52 15.69
N SER A 125 -5.82 -6.29 16.55
CA SER A 125 -7.25 -6.15 16.83
C SER A 125 -7.62 -4.79 17.44
N GLU A 126 -6.63 -4.07 17.97
CA GLU A 126 -6.80 -2.79 18.65
C GLU A 126 -6.74 -1.57 17.70
N VAL A 127 -6.34 -1.76 16.44
CA VAL A 127 -6.16 -0.66 15.49
C VAL A 127 -7.04 -0.82 14.26
N ASN A 128 -7.64 0.28 13.84
CA ASN A 128 -8.32 0.39 12.56
C ASN A 128 -7.30 0.88 11.52
N ILE A 129 -6.97 0.03 10.56
CA ILE A 129 -6.14 0.41 9.43
C ILE A 129 -7.06 0.82 8.28
N ALA A 130 -6.71 1.90 7.61
CA ALA A 130 -7.35 2.38 6.39
C ALA A 130 -6.24 2.71 5.38
N THR A 131 -6.18 1.96 4.28
CA THR A 131 -5.21 2.17 3.21
C THR A 131 -5.87 2.61 1.92
N TYR A 132 -5.20 3.50 1.19
CA TYR A 132 -5.60 3.90 -0.15
C TYR A 132 -4.34 4.05 -0.99
N ALA A 133 -4.10 3.09 -1.89
CA ALA A 133 -2.81 2.98 -2.59
C ALA A 133 -1.68 2.90 -1.55
N ASP A 134 -0.74 3.84 -1.57
CA ASP A 134 0.39 3.99 -0.66
C ASP A 134 0.07 4.75 0.64
N ASP A 135 -0.99 5.56 0.66
CA ASP A 135 -1.42 6.23 1.88
C ASP A 135 -1.96 5.23 2.90
N THR A 136 -1.44 5.29 4.13
CA THR A 136 -1.86 4.42 5.23
C THR A 136 -2.22 5.24 6.46
N ALA A 137 -3.48 5.16 6.88
CA ALA A 137 -3.95 5.70 8.15
C ALA A 137 -4.15 4.56 9.16
N ILE A 138 -3.58 4.72 10.35
CA ILE A 138 -3.75 3.79 11.48
C ILE A 138 -4.43 4.57 12.59
N LEU A 139 -5.61 4.10 13.03
CA LEU A 139 -6.40 4.73 14.08
C LEU A 139 -6.53 3.80 15.27
N ARG A 140 -6.42 4.33 16.47
CA ARG A 140 -6.64 3.62 17.73
C ARG A 140 -7.50 4.45 18.66
N VAL A 141 -8.49 3.82 19.28
CA VAL A 141 -9.34 4.45 20.29
C VAL A 141 -8.91 4.00 21.67
N THR A 142 -8.91 4.91 22.63
CA THR A 142 -8.59 4.62 24.02
C THR A 142 -9.41 5.48 24.96
N THR A 143 -9.80 4.91 26.10
CA THR A 143 -10.48 5.63 27.19
C THR A 143 -9.50 6.41 28.08
N ARG A 144 -8.19 6.16 27.97
CA ARG A 144 -7.14 6.80 28.79
C ARG A 144 -6.28 7.75 27.96
N ARG A 145 -6.03 8.95 28.48
CA ARG A 145 -5.25 10.01 27.82
C ARG A 145 -3.75 9.73 27.67
N SER A 146 -3.24 8.60 28.17
CA SER A 146 -1.82 8.45 28.57
C SER A 146 -0.79 8.10 27.48
N HIS A 147 -1.15 7.97 26.19
CA HIS A 147 -0.18 7.56 25.15
C HIS A 147 -0.23 8.36 23.85
N VAL A 148 -0.95 9.49 23.80
CA VAL A 148 -1.00 10.33 22.59
C VAL A 148 0.22 11.26 22.57
N LYS A 149 1.38 10.75 22.14
CA LYS A 149 2.53 11.58 21.75
C LYS A 149 2.56 11.67 20.23
N ALA A 150 2.09 12.79 19.69
CA ALA A 150 2.26 13.09 18.28
C ALA A 150 3.72 13.49 18.03
N ALA A 151 4.41 12.75 17.17
CA ALA A 151 5.70 13.14 16.62
C ALA A 151 5.55 13.16 15.10
N ALA A 152 5.22 14.33 14.55
CA ALA A 152 5.30 14.57 13.12
C ALA A 152 6.75 15.03 12.83
N LYS A 153 7.49 14.29 12.02
CA LYS A 153 8.73 14.82 11.42
C LYS A 153 8.32 15.75 10.26
N PRO A 154 8.90 16.96 10.15
CA PRO A 154 8.72 17.77 8.96
C PRO A 154 9.35 17.07 7.75
N LYS A 155 8.71 17.24 6.58
CA LYS A 155 9.19 16.78 5.27
C LYS A 155 10.56 17.38 4.95
#